data_AF-A0A4U8YHC3-F1
#
_entry.id   AF-A0A4U8YHC3-F1
#
_cell.length_a   1.000
_cell.length_b   1.000
_cell.length_c   1.000
_cell.angle_alpha   90.00
_cell.angle_beta   90.00
_cell.angle_gamma   90.00
#
_symmetry.space_group_name_H-M   'P 1'
#
loop_
_entity.id
_entity.type
_entity.pdbx_description
1 polymer ?
#
loop_
_entity_poly.entity_id
_entity_poly.type
_entity_poly.pdbx_seq_one_letter_code
_entity_poly.pdbx_strand_id
1 'polypeptide(L)'
;MAKESSGAKRIPGRKHRLGELMMEYGYISEEQLETALKRQMHDGGQLGSILIDMGFIGVDDLLKFLGKHFEVKPVNLFSINIPQHVLDMIPQEKMRTLRVLPVRLEGHELVLAMVAPQDFMTINDLGFSLGMKIRPVVTPSFMMEAALQSLAGGYGDGISGEVIRRTAEALSLRIEKAPKLKSLMEEMVKQGASDMFISAGAPPSLKISNQLKRMPMGVLSPADCEKYARELLTDDQWRRFQMENDMEMALNVKEVGRFRIALYKQRNTVSIAFRALPEVLPSMEALGLPDWVHDFALKPQGLIMVCGPAGHGKSTTLAKIVDIINDNRRCNIISLEDPVEYLHKHKKSNVNQREVGRDCETFHDGLRSIFRQSPDVIVVGEMRDKESFEIALRAANTGHLVVSTVHADNATGIIEQVINMFPSHQQNLIRSLLSASLLCTISQRLIPRQDGKGLVLAVEKFINSYRMKNLIREEKTHMIRTQMQTAGEEFVPLDFSLADLYSRGAVSFEDAARYMENIGTLQKASTRNGYMAAREG
;
A
#
# COMPACT_ATOMS: atom_id res chain seq x y z
N MET A 1 53.17 5.57 -49.60
CA MET A 1 52.77 5.62 -48.18
C MET A 1 51.26 5.62 -48.11
N ALA A 2 50.69 4.45 -47.79
CA ALA A 2 49.26 4.18 -47.78
C ALA A 2 48.65 4.63 -46.44
N LYS A 3 47.43 5.18 -46.49
CA LYS A 3 46.56 5.41 -45.34
C LYS A 3 45.70 4.15 -45.15
N GLU A 4 45.93 3.42 -44.07
CA GLU A 4 45.10 2.29 -43.66
C GLU A 4 43.80 2.77 -43.01
N SER A 5 42.69 2.30 -43.57
CA SER A 5 41.35 2.36 -43.01
C SER A 5 41.23 1.42 -41.81
N SER A 6 41.00 1.96 -40.61
CA SER A 6 40.73 1.16 -39.42
C SER A 6 39.31 0.59 -39.47
N GLY A 7 39.18 -0.61 -40.05
CA GLY A 7 37.99 -1.43 -39.92
C GLY A 7 37.76 -1.82 -38.45
N ALA A 8 36.57 -1.50 -37.94
CA ALA A 8 36.12 -1.98 -36.63
C ALA A 8 36.03 -3.51 -36.67
N LYS A 9 36.83 -4.17 -35.82
CA LYS A 9 36.86 -5.62 -35.65
C LYS A 9 35.50 -6.12 -35.15
N ARG A 10 34.88 -7.05 -35.89
CA ARG A 10 33.75 -7.86 -35.44
C ARG A 10 34.16 -8.66 -34.19
N ILE A 11 33.52 -8.39 -33.06
CA ILE A 11 33.62 -9.21 -31.84
C ILE A 11 32.52 -10.28 -31.93
N PRO A 12 32.83 -11.58 -32.01
CA PRO A 12 31.81 -12.62 -32.16
C PRO A 12 31.09 -12.85 -30.82
N GLY A 13 29.75 -12.77 -30.79
CA GLY A 13 28.93 -13.30 -29.69
C GLY A 13 28.00 -12.33 -28.96
N ARG A 14 27.98 -11.03 -29.28
CA ARG A 14 27.02 -10.08 -28.68
C ARG A 14 25.78 -9.98 -29.58
N LYS A 15 24.60 -10.44 -29.11
CA LYS A 15 23.32 -10.08 -29.76
C LYS A 15 23.13 -8.56 -29.62
N HIS A 16 23.40 -7.82 -30.69
CA HIS A 16 23.18 -6.36 -30.71
C HIS A 16 21.71 -6.05 -30.42
N ARG A 17 21.46 -5.08 -29.53
CA ARG A 17 20.09 -4.66 -29.21
C ARG A 17 19.53 -3.86 -30.38
N LEU A 18 18.22 -3.97 -30.64
CA LEU A 18 17.55 -3.37 -31.80
C LEU A 18 17.88 -1.87 -31.99
N GLY A 19 17.93 -1.11 -30.88
CA GLY A 19 18.26 0.32 -30.91
C GLY A 19 19.70 0.62 -31.33
N GLU A 20 20.67 -0.20 -30.92
CA GLU A 20 22.08 -0.06 -31.33
C GLU A 20 22.24 -0.30 -32.83
N LEU A 21 21.51 -1.28 -33.37
CA LEU A 21 21.48 -1.55 -34.81
C LEU A 21 20.83 -0.39 -35.59
N MET A 22 19.71 0.16 -35.11
CA MET A 22 19.08 1.31 -35.76
C MET A 22 20.02 2.53 -35.82
N MET A 23 20.84 2.72 -34.79
CA MET A 23 21.89 3.75 -34.77
C MET A 23 23.02 3.44 -35.74
N GLU A 24 23.52 2.20 -35.77
CA GLU A 24 24.59 1.76 -36.69
C GLU A 24 24.20 1.90 -38.16
N TYR A 25 22.93 1.65 -38.48
CA TYR A 25 22.40 1.83 -39.84
C TYR A 25 21.97 3.27 -40.16
N GLY A 26 22.15 4.22 -39.23
CA GLY A 26 21.91 5.65 -39.45
C GLY A 26 20.44 6.07 -39.44
N TYR A 27 19.54 5.27 -38.86
CA TYR A 27 18.11 5.61 -38.77
C TYR A 27 17.78 6.54 -37.60
N ILE A 28 18.59 6.51 -36.53
CA ILE A 28 18.42 7.33 -35.33
C ILE A 28 19.79 7.75 -34.78
N SER A 29 19.87 8.90 -34.10
CA SER A 29 21.07 9.33 -33.39
C SER A 29 21.20 8.69 -32.00
N GLU A 30 22.39 8.77 -31.41
CA GLU A 30 22.64 8.33 -30.02
C GLU A 30 21.74 9.08 -29.02
N GLU A 31 21.59 10.39 -29.20
CA GLU A 31 20.71 11.23 -28.37
C GLU A 31 19.22 10.83 -28.51
N GLN A 32 18.77 10.52 -29.73
CA GLN A 32 17.41 10.05 -29.99
C GLN A 32 17.17 8.67 -29.36
N LEU A 33 18.14 7.77 -29.45
CA LEU A 33 18.07 6.46 -28.82
C LEU A 33 18.02 6.57 -27.30
N GLU A 34 18.87 7.39 -26.68
CA GLU A 34 18.84 7.62 -25.24
C GLU A 34 17.49 8.19 -24.79
N THR A 35 16.96 9.17 -25.52
CA THR A 35 15.68 9.80 -25.18
C THR A 35 14.52 8.81 -25.32
N ALA A 36 14.53 8.00 -26.37
CA ALA A 36 13.54 6.95 -26.58
C ALA A 36 13.64 5.82 -25.55
N LEU A 37 14.85 5.44 -25.12
CA LEU A 37 15.06 4.44 -24.05
C LEU A 37 14.64 4.98 -22.68
N LYS A 38 14.92 6.26 -22.37
CA LYS A 38 14.42 6.92 -21.15
C LYS A 38 12.90 6.93 -21.14
N ARG A 39 12.27 7.24 -22.28
CA ARG A 39 10.81 7.19 -22.42
C ARG A 39 10.28 5.76 -22.33
N GLN A 40 10.94 4.77 -22.93
CA GLN A 40 10.56 3.36 -22.83
C GLN A 40 10.65 2.84 -21.40
N MET A 41 11.66 3.30 -20.63
CA MET A 41 11.83 2.96 -19.23
C MET A 41 10.72 3.56 -18.34
N HIS A 42 10.23 4.76 -18.68
CA HIS A 42 9.20 5.47 -17.93
C HIS A 42 7.75 5.11 -18.34
N ASP A 43 7.51 4.96 -19.64
CA ASP A 43 6.19 4.75 -20.24
C ASP A 43 5.93 3.29 -20.63
N GLY A 44 6.95 2.42 -20.63
CA GLY A 44 6.86 1.06 -21.16
C GLY A 44 6.71 1.02 -22.68
N GLY A 45 6.37 -0.15 -23.24
CA GLY A 45 6.09 -0.31 -24.68
C GLY A 45 7.30 -0.68 -25.54
N GLN A 46 7.08 -0.75 -26.86
CA GLN A 46 8.12 -1.15 -27.82
C GLN A 46 8.89 0.06 -28.36
N LEU A 47 10.22 -0.04 -28.37
CA LEU A 47 11.12 1.02 -28.81
C LEU A 47 10.75 1.59 -30.19
N GLY A 48 10.40 0.75 -31.16
CA GLY A 48 9.99 1.21 -32.50
C GLY A 48 8.72 2.06 -32.51
N SER A 49 7.76 1.80 -31.62
CA SER A 49 6.53 2.60 -31.52
C SER A 49 6.83 3.96 -30.89
N ILE A 50 7.67 3.95 -29.85
CA ILE A 50 8.12 5.18 -29.17
C ILE A 50 8.92 6.08 -30.12
N LEU A 51 9.79 5.50 -30.94
CA LEU A 51 10.56 6.25 -31.94
C LEU A 51 9.66 6.92 -32.99
N ILE A 52 8.56 6.28 -33.39
CA ILE A 52 7.57 6.87 -34.30
C ILE A 52 6.77 7.97 -33.60
N ASP A 53 6.28 7.72 -32.39
CA ASP A 53 5.51 8.70 -31.61
C ASP A 53 6.33 9.96 -31.27
N MET A 54 7.65 9.82 -31.12
CA MET A 54 8.58 10.92 -30.90
C MET A 54 8.96 11.65 -32.20
N GLY A 55 8.51 11.16 -33.36
CA GLY A 55 8.87 11.69 -34.67
C GLY A 55 10.33 11.48 -35.04
N PHE A 56 11.03 10.55 -34.37
CA PHE A 56 12.45 10.27 -34.63
C PHE A 56 12.65 9.36 -35.83
N ILE A 57 11.68 8.52 -36.15
CA ILE A 57 11.70 7.68 -37.34
C ILE A 57 10.30 7.61 -37.98
N GLY A 58 10.26 7.60 -39.31
CA GLY A 58 9.02 7.33 -40.04
C GLY A 58 8.66 5.84 -40.03
N VAL A 59 7.38 5.55 -40.24
CA VAL A 59 6.86 4.19 -40.39
C VAL A 59 7.59 3.42 -41.51
N ASP A 60 7.80 4.05 -42.65
CA ASP A 60 8.44 3.42 -43.80
C ASP A 60 9.92 3.13 -43.55
N ASP A 61 10.61 3.96 -42.78
CA ASP A 61 12.01 3.76 -42.44
C ASP A 61 12.19 2.64 -41.40
N LEU A 62 11.26 2.53 -40.44
CA LEU A 62 11.21 1.38 -39.54
C LEU A 62 10.95 0.08 -40.32
N LEU A 63 10.03 0.09 -41.29
CA LEU A 63 9.76 -1.07 -42.14
C LEU A 63 10.98 -1.48 -42.98
N LYS A 64 11.67 -0.52 -43.62
CA LYS A 64 12.91 -0.79 -44.35
C LYS A 64 13.98 -1.41 -43.44
N PHE A 65 14.15 -0.86 -42.24
CA PHE A 65 15.08 -1.39 -41.25
C PHE A 65 14.74 -2.84 -40.88
N LEU A 66 13.48 -3.13 -40.51
CA LEU A 66 13.05 -4.47 -40.13
C LEU A 66 13.22 -5.46 -41.28
N GLY A 67 12.86 -5.08 -42.50
CA GLY A 67 13.05 -5.93 -43.68
C GLY A 67 14.52 -6.29 -43.92
N LYS A 68 15.42 -5.31 -43.78
CA LYS A 68 16.86 -5.55 -43.88
C LYS A 68 17.40 -6.39 -42.73
N HIS A 69 16.95 -6.14 -41.50
CA HIS A 69 17.42 -6.84 -40.31
C HIS A 69 17.07 -8.32 -40.31
N PHE A 70 15.85 -8.65 -40.74
CA PHE A 70 15.35 -10.02 -40.78
C PHE A 70 15.52 -10.70 -42.14
N GLU A 71 16.10 -10.02 -43.13
CA GLU A 71 16.27 -10.52 -44.51
C GLU A 71 14.96 -11.01 -45.16
N VAL A 72 13.84 -10.36 -44.83
CA VAL A 72 12.51 -10.64 -45.41
C VAL A 72 11.88 -9.36 -45.95
N LYS A 73 10.89 -9.49 -46.85
CA LYS A 73 10.17 -8.31 -47.36
C LYS A 73 9.35 -7.68 -46.23
N PRO A 74 9.38 -6.35 -46.07
CA PRO A 74 8.49 -5.66 -45.15
C PRO A 74 7.10 -5.49 -45.76
N VAL A 75 6.08 -5.37 -44.90
CA VAL A 75 4.71 -5.04 -45.31
C VAL A 75 4.13 -3.92 -44.45
N ASN A 76 3.63 -2.88 -45.10
CA ASN A 76 2.89 -1.80 -44.46
C ASN A 76 1.40 -2.19 -44.42
N LEU A 77 0.91 -2.61 -43.25
CA LEU A 77 -0.48 -3.05 -43.09
C LEU A 77 -1.50 -1.92 -43.33
N PHE A 78 -1.09 -0.66 -43.19
CA PHE A 78 -1.97 0.49 -43.43
C PHE A 78 -2.25 0.74 -44.92
N SER A 79 -1.47 0.11 -45.81
CA SER A 79 -1.52 0.35 -47.26
C SER A 79 -2.02 -0.86 -48.06
N ILE A 80 -2.58 -1.87 -47.39
CA ILE A 80 -3.08 -3.09 -48.03
C ILE A 80 -4.56 -3.32 -47.72
N ASN A 81 -5.24 -4.05 -48.59
CA ASN A 81 -6.58 -4.58 -48.31
C ASN A 81 -6.48 -6.10 -48.32
N ILE A 82 -6.94 -6.74 -47.25
CA ILE A 82 -6.89 -8.19 -47.09
C ILE A 82 -8.30 -8.74 -47.27
N PRO A 83 -8.58 -9.51 -48.33
CA PRO A 83 -9.89 -10.09 -48.57
C PRO A 83 -10.30 -11.10 -47.50
N GLN A 84 -11.61 -11.26 -47.27
CA GLN A 84 -12.16 -12.23 -46.32
C GLN A 84 -11.62 -13.65 -46.52
N HIS A 85 -11.61 -14.16 -47.76
CA HIS A 85 -11.16 -15.53 -48.05
C HIS A 85 -9.68 -15.78 -47.70
N VAL A 86 -8.86 -14.72 -47.58
CA VAL A 86 -7.47 -14.83 -47.12
C VAL A 86 -7.40 -14.87 -45.59
N LEU A 87 -8.23 -14.07 -44.92
CA LEU A 87 -8.34 -14.08 -43.45
C LEU A 87 -8.86 -15.43 -42.94
N ASP A 88 -9.86 -16.00 -43.62
CA ASP A 88 -10.49 -17.26 -43.22
C ASP A 88 -9.54 -18.47 -43.31
N MET A 89 -8.36 -18.33 -43.94
CA MET A 89 -7.32 -19.36 -43.97
C MET A 89 -6.76 -19.68 -42.57
N ILE A 90 -6.78 -18.73 -41.64
CA ILE A 90 -6.27 -18.94 -40.27
C ILE A 90 -7.36 -18.54 -39.27
N PRO A 91 -7.78 -19.42 -38.34
CA PRO A 91 -8.74 -19.04 -37.31
C PRO A 91 -8.28 -17.82 -36.50
N GLN A 92 -9.17 -16.86 -36.23
CA GLN A 92 -8.84 -15.63 -35.49
C GLN A 92 -8.10 -15.89 -34.16
N GLU A 93 -8.50 -16.93 -33.43
CA GLU A 93 -7.86 -17.31 -32.17
C GLU A 93 -6.39 -17.72 -32.36
N LYS A 94 -6.08 -18.43 -33.45
CA LYS A 94 -4.70 -18.76 -33.83
C LYS A 94 -3.94 -17.52 -34.27
N MET A 95 -4.55 -16.62 -35.05
CA MET A 95 -3.92 -15.35 -35.44
C MET A 95 -3.47 -14.55 -34.22
N ARG A 96 -4.31 -14.47 -33.17
CA ARG A 96 -3.99 -13.76 -31.92
C ARG A 96 -2.91 -14.46 -31.11
N THR A 97 -3.03 -15.77 -30.91
CA THR A 97 -2.08 -16.54 -30.10
C THR A 97 -0.68 -16.53 -30.73
N LEU A 98 -0.61 -16.73 -32.04
CA LEU A 98 0.65 -16.78 -32.79
C LEU A 98 1.14 -15.39 -33.24
N ARG A 99 0.30 -14.35 -33.10
CA ARG A 99 0.55 -12.97 -33.54
C ARG A 99 0.95 -12.88 -35.02
N VAL A 100 0.15 -13.51 -35.87
CA VAL A 100 0.34 -13.56 -37.32
C VAL A 100 -0.92 -13.10 -38.05
N LEU A 101 -0.76 -12.59 -39.27
CA LEU A 101 -1.88 -12.15 -40.10
C LEU A 101 -1.67 -12.60 -41.55
N PRO A 102 -2.59 -13.39 -42.15
CA PRO A 102 -2.52 -13.73 -43.57
C PRO A 102 -2.81 -12.48 -44.40
N VAL A 103 -1.92 -12.12 -45.33
CA VAL A 103 -2.00 -10.87 -46.10
C VAL A 103 -2.51 -11.11 -47.52
N ARG A 104 -2.01 -12.17 -48.16
CA ARG A 104 -2.30 -12.46 -49.56
C ARG A 104 -2.05 -13.93 -49.87
N LEU A 105 -2.85 -14.50 -50.76
CA LEU A 105 -2.61 -15.79 -51.39
C LEU A 105 -1.99 -15.62 -52.79
N GLU A 106 -0.93 -16.36 -53.08
CA GLU A 106 -0.26 -16.44 -54.39
C GLU A 106 -0.13 -17.91 -54.82
N GLY A 107 -1.17 -18.43 -55.47
CA GLY A 107 -1.20 -19.84 -55.87
C GLY A 107 -1.19 -20.76 -54.64
N HIS A 108 -0.10 -21.50 -54.47
CA HIS A 108 0.11 -22.44 -53.34
C HIS A 108 1.01 -21.84 -52.22
N GLU A 109 1.17 -20.52 -52.22
CA GLU A 109 1.99 -19.78 -51.26
C GLU A 109 1.16 -18.70 -50.55
N LEU A 110 1.15 -18.75 -49.21
CA LEU A 110 0.47 -17.77 -48.36
C LEU A 110 1.49 -16.75 -47.84
N VAL A 111 1.29 -15.48 -48.17
CA VAL A 111 2.06 -14.36 -47.62
C VAL A 111 1.55 -14.06 -46.22
N LEU A 112 2.40 -14.23 -45.21
CA LEU A 112 2.05 -14.14 -43.81
C LEU A 112 2.81 -12.99 -43.14
N ALA A 113 2.09 -11.97 -42.67
CA ALA A 113 2.67 -10.91 -41.86
C ALA A 113 2.98 -11.42 -40.45
N MET A 114 4.20 -11.14 -40.00
CA MET A 114 4.73 -11.54 -38.70
C MET A 114 5.52 -10.39 -38.08
N VAL A 115 5.52 -10.33 -36.74
CA VAL A 115 6.43 -9.44 -35.99
C VAL A 115 7.83 -10.04 -35.91
N ALA A 116 7.91 -11.37 -35.79
CA ALA A 116 9.14 -12.14 -35.66
C ALA A 116 9.22 -13.20 -36.77
N PRO A 117 9.66 -12.85 -37.99
CA PRO A 117 9.74 -13.78 -39.13
C PRO A 117 10.76 -14.91 -38.95
N GLN A 118 11.61 -14.85 -37.93
CA GLN A 118 12.54 -15.92 -37.53
C GLN A 118 11.87 -17.05 -36.74
N ASP A 119 10.58 -16.95 -36.43
CA ASP A 119 9.82 -18.04 -35.82
C ASP A 119 9.49 -19.12 -36.86
N PHE A 120 10.52 -19.90 -37.19
CA PHE A 120 10.42 -20.99 -38.16
C PHE A 120 9.47 -22.10 -37.71
N MET A 121 9.22 -22.26 -36.40
CA MET A 121 8.26 -23.25 -35.90
C MET A 121 6.84 -22.85 -36.30
N THR A 122 6.42 -21.62 -36.01
CA THR A 122 5.11 -21.09 -36.43
C THR A 122 4.93 -21.16 -37.95
N ILE A 123 5.98 -20.82 -38.71
CA ILE A 123 5.96 -20.88 -40.18
C ILE A 123 5.74 -22.32 -40.67
N ASN A 124 6.48 -23.28 -40.12
CA ASN A 124 6.38 -24.68 -40.54
C ASN A 124 5.07 -25.33 -40.11
N ASP A 125 4.60 -25.08 -38.89
CA ASP A 125 3.37 -25.65 -38.35
C ASP A 125 2.14 -25.13 -39.11
N LEU A 126 2.11 -23.83 -39.41
CA LEU A 126 1.06 -23.25 -40.24
C LEU A 126 1.14 -23.79 -41.67
N GLY A 127 2.33 -23.85 -42.26
CA GLY A 127 2.52 -24.41 -43.60
C GLY A 127 2.05 -25.86 -43.71
N PHE A 128 2.38 -26.69 -42.73
CA PHE A 128 1.95 -28.08 -42.65
C PHE A 128 0.43 -28.19 -42.49
N SER A 129 -0.15 -27.47 -41.53
CA SER A 129 -1.59 -27.55 -41.23
C SER A 129 -2.48 -27.04 -42.38
N LEU A 130 -2.00 -26.06 -43.14
CA LEU A 130 -2.71 -25.50 -44.28
C LEU A 130 -2.38 -26.21 -45.60
N GLY A 131 -1.39 -27.09 -45.60
CA GLY A 131 -0.86 -27.70 -46.82
C GLY A 131 -0.36 -26.65 -47.81
N MET A 132 0.27 -25.57 -47.35
CA MET A 132 0.73 -24.45 -48.19
C MET A 132 2.17 -24.06 -47.86
N LYS A 133 2.85 -23.42 -48.81
CA LYS A 133 4.13 -22.76 -48.53
C LYS A 133 3.86 -21.43 -47.83
N ILE A 134 4.51 -21.15 -46.72
CA ILE A 134 4.40 -19.85 -46.03
C ILE A 134 5.54 -18.94 -46.47
N ARG A 135 5.21 -17.73 -46.92
CA ARG A 135 6.17 -16.67 -47.21
C ARG A 135 6.07 -15.60 -46.12
N PRO A 136 7.01 -15.54 -45.16
CA PRO A 136 6.96 -14.55 -44.10
C PRO A 136 7.30 -13.16 -44.64
N VAL A 137 6.52 -12.16 -44.20
CA VAL A 137 6.82 -10.74 -44.37
C VAL A 137 6.78 -10.06 -43.01
N VAL A 138 7.63 -9.05 -42.80
CA VAL A 138 7.76 -8.41 -41.48
C VAL A 138 6.90 -7.16 -41.38
N THR A 139 6.27 -6.97 -40.21
CA THR A 139 5.56 -5.74 -39.88
C THR A 139 5.80 -5.34 -38.41
N PRO A 140 5.80 -4.04 -38.06
CA PRO A 140 5.93 -3.60 -36.67
C PRO A 140 4.79 -4.11 -35.79
N SER A 141 5.07 -4.35 -34.51
CA SER A 141 4.06 -4.91 -33.61
C SER A 141 2.84 -4.02 -33.42
N PHE A 142 2.98 -2.69 -33.39
CA PHE A 142 1.81 -1.80 -33.24
C PHE A 142 0.82 -1.94 -34.41
N MET A 143 1.32 -2.19 -35.64
CA MET A 143 0.45 -2.46 -36.79
C MET A 143 -0.22 -3.83 -36.67
N MET A 144 0.52 -4.84 -36.20
CA MET A 144 -0.01 -6.17 -35.97
C MET A 144 -1.13 -6.16 -34.92
N GLU A 145 -0.91 -5.48 -33.78
CA GLU A 145 -1.93 -5.36 -32.72
C GLU A 145 -3.17 -4.62 -33.21
N ALA A 146 -2.99 -3.51 -33.96
CA ALA A 146 -4.10 -2.79 -34.57
C ALA A 146 -4.89 -3.66 -35.56
N ALA A 147 -4.20 -4.50 -36.35
CA ALA A 147 -4.83 -5.43 -37.27
C ALA A 147 -5.61 -6.54 -36.55
N LEU A 148 -5.01 -7.18 -35.54
CA LEU A 148 -5.68 -8.24 -34.77
C LEU A 148 -6.88 -7.72 -33.97
N GLN A 149 -6.81 -6.48 -33.48
CA GLN A 149 -7.91 -5.85 -32.77
C GLN A 149 -9.06 -5.47 -33.70
N SER A 150 -8.76 -5.00 -34.92
CA SER A 150 -9.80 -4.68 -35.90
C SER A 150 -10.55 -5.91 -36.40
N LEU A 151 -9.96 -7.12 -36.32
CA LEU A 151 -10.66 -8.38 -36.57
C LEU A 151 -11.65 -8.77 -35.45
N ALA A 152 -11.53 -8.19 -34.24
CA ALA A 152 -12.34 -8.57 -33.07
C ALA A 152 -13.83 -8.24 -33.21
N GLY A 153 -14.19 -7.27 -34.05
CA GLY A 153 -15.57 -6.87 -34.31
C GLY A 153 -16.27 -7.67 -35.41
N GLY A 154 -15.61 -8.69 -35.98
CA GLY A 154 -16.00 -9.30 -37.25
C GLY A 154 -15.54 -8.46 -38.44
N TYR A 155 -15.18 -9.14 -39.55
CA TYR A 155 -14.50 -8.49 -40.66
C TYR A 155 -15.21 -8.60 -42.02
N GLY A 156 -16.48 -9.01 -42.08
CA GLY A 156 -17.30 -8.98 -43.31
C GLY A 156 -16.52 -9.38 -44.57
N ASP A 157 -16.48 -8.49 -45.58
CA ASP A 157 -15.79 -8.67 -46.87
C ASP A 157 -14.24 -8.62 -46.82
N GLY A 158 -13.65 -8.43 -45.63
CA GLY A 158 -12.22 -8.32 -45.41
C GLY A 158 -11.84 -7.12 -44.56
N ILE A 159 -10.54 -6.87 -44.42
CA ILE A 159 -10.03 -5.72 -43.68
C ILE A 159 -9.21 -4.79 -44.57
N SER A 160 -9.51 -3.49 -44.50
CA SER A 160 -8.74 -2.46 -45.19
C SER A 160 -7.67 -1.85 -44.30
N GLY A 161 -6.56 -1.44 -44.92
CA GLY A 161 -5.45 -0.78 -44.23
C GLY A 161 -5.87 0.53 -43.56
N GLU A 162 -6.89 1.20 -44.09
CA GLU A 162 -7.48 2.40 -43.49
C GLU A 162 -8.20 2.10 -42.16
N VAL A 163 -8.88 0.95 -42.05
CA VAL A 163 -9.49 0.49 -40.79
C VAL A 163 -8.41 0.13 -39.77
N ILE A 164 -7.33 -0.54 -40.22
CA ILE A 164 -6.19 -0.86 -39.36
C ILE A 164 -5.53 0.44 -38.86
N ARG A 165 -5.36 1.43 -39.74
CA ARG A 165 -4.80 2.75 -39.39
C ARG A 165 -5.67 3.49 -38.38
N ARG A 166 -6.99 3.59 -38.61
CA ARG A 166 -7.92 4.23 -37.64
C ARG A 166 -7.91 3.49 -36.30
N THR A 167 -7.78 2.16 -36.32
CA THR A 167 -7.66 1.35 -35.10
C THR A 167 -6.35 1.64 -34.37
N ALA A 168 -5.23 1.77 -35.10
CA ALA A 168 -3.94 2.16 -34.55
C ALA A 168 -4.00 3.58 -33.96
N GLU A 169 -4.59 4.54 -34.67
CA GLU A 169 -4.79 5.91 -34.18
C GLU A 169 -5.71 5.92 -32.95
N ALA A 170 -6.78 5.13 -32.92
CA ALA A 170 -7.66 4.99 -31.74
C ALA A 170 -6.98 4.28 -30.57
N LEU A 171 -6.10 3.31 -30.83
CA LEU A 171 -5.27 2.67 -29.81
C LEU A 171 -4.25 3.66 -29.24
N SER A 172 -3.62 4.46 -30.09
CA SER A 172 -2.73 5.56 -29.68
C SER A 172 -3.48 6.67 -28.94
N LEU A 173 -4.74 6.95 -29.28
CA LEU A 173 -5.62 7.90 -28.57
C LEU A 173 -6.16 7.33 -27.25
N ARG A 174 -6.29 6.00 -27.11
CA ARG A 174 -6.54 5.33 -25.82
C ARG A 174 -5.34 5.35 -24.89
N ILE A 175 -4.15 5.70 -25.40
CA ILE A 175 -3.04 6.24 -24.60
C ILE A 175 -3.35 7.72 -24.25
N GLU A 176 -4.58 8.02 -23.83
CA GLU A 176 -4.75 9.06 -22.84
C GLU A 176 -4.00 8.57 -21.61
N LYS A 177 -2.86 9.21 -21.36
CA LYS A 177 -1.95 8.94 -20.23
C LYS A 177 -2.79 8.58 -19.01
N ALA A 178 -2.68 7.34 -18.55
CA ALA A 178 -3.17 6.97 -17.23
C ALA A 178 -2.78 8.12 -16.28
N PRO A 179 -3.75 8.71 -15.55
CA PRO A 179 -3.53 9.94 -14.81
C PRO A 179 -2.34 9.76 -13.88
N LYS A 180 -1.54 10.80 -13.70
CA LYS A 180 -0.39 10.73 -12.78
C LYS A 180 -0.89 10.24 -11.41
N LEU A 181 -0.13 9.37 -10.77
CA LEU A 181 -0.53 8.81 -9.48
C LEU A 181 -0.81 9.89 -8.44
N LYS A 182 -0.04 10.98 -8.46
CA LYS A 182 -0.27 12.17 -7.62
C LYS A 182 -1.69 12.72 -7.76
N SER A 183 -2.21 12.83 -8.97
CA SER A 183 -3.55 13.36 -9.22
C SER A 183 -4.65 12.43 -8.72
N LEU A 184 -4.42 11.12 -8.74
CA LEU A 184 -5.34 10.16 -8.12
C LEU A 184 -5.36 10.31 -6.58
N MET A 185 -4.20 10.50 -5.97
CA MET A 185 -4.09 10.75 -4.52
C MET A 185 -4.71 12.10 -4.11
N GLU A 186 -4.53 13.15 -4.92
CA GLU A 186 -5.19 14.46 -4.72
C GLU A 186 -6.72 14.32 -4.77
N GLU A 187 -7.25 13.56 -5.72
CA GLU A 187 -8.69 13.33 -5.84
C GLU A 187 -9.23 12.47 -4.68
N MET A 188 -8.48 11.46 -4.22
CA MET A 188 -8.82 10.67 -3.04
C MET A 188 -9.01 11.56 -1.80
N VAL A 189 -8.06 12.46 -1.54
CA VAL A 189 -8.11 13.39 -0.39
C VAL A 189 -9.25 14.39 -0.56
N LYS A 190 -9.40 14.97 -1.74
CA LYS A 190 -10.45 15.95 -2.05
C LYS A 190 -11.87 15.38 -1.85
N GLN A 191 -12.09 14.10 -2.17
CA GLN A 191 -13.37 13.43 -1.95
C GLN A 191 -13.56 12.91 -0.51
N GLY A 192 -12.56 13.08 0.37
CA GLY A 192 -12.61 12.57 1.74
C GLY A 192 -12.70 11.04 1.80
N ALA A 193 -12.09 10.35 0.84
CA ALA A 193 -12.09 8.89 0.79
C ALA A 193 -11.12 8.30 1.83
N SER A 194 -11.53 7.23 2.51
CA SER A 194 -10.67 6.54 3.49
C SER A 194 -9.60 5.70 2.81
N ASP A 195 -9.96 5.06 1.70
CA ASP A 195 -9.09 4.15 0.96
C ASP A 195 -9.26 4.37 -0.56
N MET A 196 -8.19 4.17 -1.33
CA MET A 196 -8.19 4.13 -2.79
C MET A 196 -7.61 2.80 -3.27
N PHE A 197 -8.21 2.21 -4.30
CA PHE A 197 -7.79 0.92 -4.86
C PHE A 197 -7.47 1.04 -6.34
N ILE A 198 -6.30 0.55 -6.72
CA ILE A 198 -5.79 0.48 -8.08
C ILE A 198 -5.62 -1.00 -8.43
N SER A 199 -6.24 -1.45 -9.52
CA SER A 199 -6.15 -2.85 -9.98
C SER A 199 -6.47 -2.94 -11.46
N ALA A 200 -5.77 -3.82 -12.17
CA ALA A 200 -5.98 -4.04 -13.59
C ALA A 200 -7.41 -4.57 -13.87
N GLY A 201 -7.98 -4.15 -15.00
CA GLY A 201 -9.32 -4.55 -15.44
C GLY A 201 -10.46 -3.73 -14.82
N ALA A 202 -10.17 -2.72 -14.00
CA ALA A 202 -11.17 -1.77 -13.53
C ALA A 202 -10.63 -0.33 -13.39
N PRO A 203 -11.49 0.70 -13.37
CA PRO A 203 -11.09 2.05 -12.99
C PRO A 203 -10.65 2.09 -11.51
N PRO A 204 -9.80 3.05 -11.11
CA PRO A 204 -9.51 3.31 -9.69
C PRO A 204 -10.80 3.47 -8.90
N SER A 205 -10.79 2.98 -7.66
CA SER A 205 -11.94 3.08 -6.76
C SER A 205 -11.60 3.86 -5.51
N LEU A 206 -12.55 4.62 -5.01
CA LEU A 206 -12.49 5.30 -3.73
C LEU A 206 -13.49 4.67 -2.77
N LYS A 207 -13.09 4.51 -1.51
CA LYS A 207 -13.99 4.12 -0.42
C LYS A 207 -14.43 5.36 0.34
N ILE A 208 -15.68 5.75 0.17
CA ILE A 208 -16.28 6.95 0.78
C ILE A 208 -17.45 6.50 1.64
N SER A 209 -17.45 6.85 2.93
CA SER A 209 -18.49 6.43 3.89
C SER A 209 -18.74 4.91 3.86
N ASN A 210 -17.65 4.13 3.81
CA ASN A 210 -17.65 2.66 3.73
C ASN A 210 -18.24 2.05 2.44
N GLN A 211 -18.53 2.86 1.41
CA GLN A 211 -19.00 2.40 0.10
C GLN A 211 -17.92 2.59 -0.96
N LEU A 212 -17.76 1.61 -1.85
CA LEU A 212 -16.81 1.66 -2.95
C LEU A 212 -17.43 2.37 -4.16
N LYS A 213 -16.75 3.40 -4.67
CA LYS A 213 -17.16 4.17 -5.85
C LYS A 213 -16.04 4.18 -6.89
N ARG A 214 -16.37 3.87 -8.15
CA ARG A 214 -15.40 3.94 -9.26
C ARG A 214 -15.23 5.38 -9.70
N MET A 215 -13.98 5.79 -9.95
CA MET A 215 -13.69 7.09 -10.55
C MET A 215 -14.18 7.11 -12.01
N PRO A 216 -14.68 8.27 -12.51
CA PRO A 216 -15.22 8.40 -13.86
C PRO A 216 -14.07 8.48 -14.89
N MET A 217 -13.32 7.39 -15.04
CA MET A 217 -12.20 7.28 -15.97
C MET A 217 -12.09 5.87 -16.57
N GLY A 218 -11.17 5.71 -17.54
CA GLY A 218 -10.91 4.44 -18.21
C GLY A 218 -10.45 3.32 -17.27
N VAL A 219 -10.61 2.08 -17.77
CA VAL A 219 -10.11 0.87 -17.11
C VAL A 219 -8.58 0.85 -17.13
N LEU A 220 -7.96 0.52 -16.00
CA LEU A 220 -6.52 0.35 -15.92
C LEU A 220 -6.06 -0.97 -16.54
N SER A 221 -4.98 -0.92 -17.30
CA SER A 221 -4.27 -2.10 -17.80
C SER A 221 -3.26 -2.63 -16.77
N PRO A 222 -2.75 -3.87 -16.92
CA PRO A 222 -1.65 -4.37 -16.11
C PRO A 222 -0.41 -3.47 -16.14
N ALA A 223 -0.12 -2.86 -17.30
CA ALA A 223 1.02 -1.96 -17.47
C ALA A 223 0.84 -0.65 -16.68
N ASP A 224 -0.39 -0.13 -16.57
CA ASP A 224 -0.67 1.07 -15.77
C ASP A 224 -0.44 0.80 -14.28
N CYS A 225 -0.89 -0.36 -13.79
CA CYS A 225 -0.69 -0.74 -12.39
C CYS A 225 0.79 -0.97 -12.05
N GLU A 226 1.55 -1.61 -12.94
CA GLU A 226 3.00 -1.75 -12.78
C GLU A 226 3.69 -0.37 -12.79
N LYS A 227 3.30 0.52 -13.69
CA LYS A 227 3.80 1.90 -13.74
C LYS A 227 3.58 2.62 -12.41
N TYR A 228 2.36 2.56 -11.85
CA TYR A 228 2.08 3.19 -10.55
C TYR A 228 2.91 2.58 -9.42
N ALA A 229 3.13 1.27 -9.42
CA ALA A 229 3.99 0.64 -8.42
C ALA A 229 5.46 1.06 -8.57
N ARG A 230 5.95 1.22 -9.81
CA ARG A 230 7.30 1.74 -10.11
C ARG A 230 7.46 3.21 -9.72
N GLU A 231 6.41 4.02 -9.80
CA GLU A 231 6.42 5.40 -9.31
C GLU A 231 6.53 5.47 -7.77
N LEU A 232 6.10 4.42 -7.06
CA LEU A 232 6.12 4.36 -5.59
C LEU A 232 7.40 3.75 -5.02
N LEU A 233 7.95 2.73 -5.66
CA LEU A 233 9.02 1.89 -5.13
C LEU A 233 10.39 2.30 -5.69
N THR A 234 11.42 2.24 -4.83
CA THR A 234 12.82 2.27 -5.29
C THR A 234 13.18 0.99 -6.05
N ASP A 235 14.31 0.98 -6.77
CA ASP A 235 14.75 -0.21 -7.51
C ASP A 235 15.00 -1.42 -6.61
N ASP A 236 15.50 -1.21 -5.39
CA ASP A 236 15.70 -2.28 -4.40
C ASP A 236 14.35 -2.79 -3.87
N GLN A 237 13.41 -1.88 -3.55
CA GLN A 237 12.06 -2.25 -3.11
C GLN A 237 11.29 -2.99 -4.20
N TRP A 238 11.42 -2.56 -5.46
CA TRP A 238 10.81 -3.25 -6.59
C TRP A 238 11.34 -4.68 -6.74
N ARG A 239 12.67 -4.86 -6.66
CA ARG A 239 13.28 -6.19 -6.71
C ARG A 239 12.75 -7.09 -5.60
N ARG A 240 12.63 -6.57 -4.37
CA ARG A 240 12.04 -7.31 -3.25
C ARG A 240 10.57 -7.65 -3.48
N PHE A 241 9.76 -6.68 -3.89
CA PHE A 241 8.35 -6.89 -4.21
C PHE A 241 8.14 -7.95 -5.30
N GLN A 242 9.03 -8.02 -6.29
CA GLN A 242 8.96 -9.06 -7.33
C GLN A 242 9.21 -10.48 -6.80
N MET A 243 10.00 -10.63 -5.72
CA MET A 243 10.28 -11.91 -5.06
C MET A 243 9.23 -12.26 -4.00
N GLU A 244 8.86 -11.28 -3.16
CA GLU A 244 7.99 -11.44 -1.99
C GLU A 244 6.49 -11.38 -2.36
N ASN A 245 6.15 -10.80 -3.52
CA ASN A 245 4.80 -10.59 -4.06
C ASN A 245 3.88 -9.64 -3.27
N ASP A 246 4.28 -9.23 -2.07
CA ASP A 246 3.58 -8.28 -1.20
C ASP A 246 4.56 -7.28 -0.60
N MET A 247 4.13 -6.02 -0.39
CA MET A 247 4.92 -4.99 0.27
C MET A 247 4.01 -3.92 0.89
N GLU A 248 4.34 -3.47 2.09
CA GLU A 248 3.69 -2.33 2.74
C GLU A 248 4.68 -1.18 2.97
N MET A 249 4.20 0.05 2.91
CA MET A 249 4.99 1.25 3.20
C MET A 249 4.11 2.43 3.61
N ALA A 250 4.71 3.46 4.22
CA ALA A 250 4.11 4.78 4.34
C ALA A 250 4.75 5.77 3.36
N LEU A 251 3.92 6.58 2.72
CA LEU A 251 4.32 7.63 1.79
C LEU A 251 3.81 8.98 2.26
N ASN A 252 4.69 9.98 2.27
CA ASN A 252 4.31 11.38 2.44
C ASN A 252 4.39 12.08 1.09
N VAL A 253 3.27 12.60 0.61
CA VAL A 253 3.19 13.33 -0.66
C VAL A 253 2.95 14.80 -0.35
N LYS A 254 3.97 15.63 -0.63
CA LYS A 254 3.94 17.06 -0.36
C LYS A 254 2.66 17.70 -0.95
N GLU A 255 1.98 18.50 -0.12
CA GLU A 255 0.72 19.22 -0.44
C GLU A 255 -0.51 18.33 -0.69
N VAL A 256 -0.38 17.00 -0.59
CA VAL A 256 -1.48 16.07 -0.82
C VAL A 256 -1.88 15.38 0.48
N GLY A 257 -0.92 14.78 1.18
CA GLY A 257 -1.18 14.07 2.43
C GLY A 257 -0.23 12.90 2.66
N ARG A 258 -0.48 12.18 3.76
CA ARG A 258 0.20 10.92 4.09
C ARG A 258 -0.69 9.73 3.77
N PHE A 259 -0.06 8.66 3.32
CA PHE A 259 -0.74 7.44 2.92
C PHE A 259 -0.03 6.21 3.45
N ARG A 260 -0.78 5.23 3.94
CA ARG A 260 -0.31 3.85 4.05
C ARG A 260 -0.63 3.14 2.74
N ILE A 261 0.35 2.47 2.17
CA ILE A 261 0.24 1.81 0.87
C ILE A 261 0.54 0.33 1.04
N ALA A 262 -0.35 -0.52 0.53
CA ALA A 262 -0.13 -1.95 0.38
C ALA A 262 -0.09 -2.29 -1.12
N LEU A 263 1.02 -2.87 -1.57
CA LEU A 263 1.21 -3.39 -2.92
C LEU A 263 1.19 -4.92 -2.86
N TYR A 264 0.47 -5.56 -3.78
CA TYR A 264 0.36 -7.02 -3.83
C TYR A 264 0.12 -7.50 -5.27
N LYS A 265 0.45 -8.76 -5.56
CA LYS A 265 0.12 -9.38 -6.85
C LYS A 265 -1.22 -10.11 -6.79
N GLN A 266 -2.05 -9.92 -7.82
CA GLN A 266 -3.26 -10.71 -8.04
C GLN A 266 -3.39 -11.10 -9.52
N ARG A 267 -3.62 -12.39 -9.78
CA ARG A 267 -3.70 -12.95 -11.14
C ARG A 267 -2.51 -12.54 -12.04
N ASN A 268 -1.31 -12.55 -11.46
CA ASN A 268 -0.07 -12.13 -12.12
C ASN A 268 -0.03 -10.64 -12.55
N THR A 269 -0.89 -9.80 -11.96
CA THR A 269 -0.91 -8.34 -12.15
C THR A 269 -0.70 -7.63 -10.82
N VAL A 270 -0.22 -6.38 -10.86
CA VAL A 270 -0.01 -5.57 -9.66
C VAL A 270 -1.33 -4.92 -9.22
N SER A 271 -1.56 -4.91 -7.91
CA SER A 271 -2.63 -4.16 -7.26
C SER A 271 -2.06 -3.30 -6.13
N ILE A 272 -2.66 -2.14 -5.91
CA ILE A 272 -2.22 -1.16 -4.91
C ILE A 272 -3.44 -0.67 -4.13
N ALA A 273 -3.35 -0.70 -2.81
CA ALA A 273 -4.32 -0.09 -1.92
C ALA A 273 -3.66 1.07 -1.15
N PHE A 274 -4.28 2.24 -1.20
CA PHE A 274 -3.90 3.42 -0.43
C PHE A 274 -4.90 3.60 0.70
N ARG A 275 -4.42 3.99 1.87
CA ARG A 275 -5.23 4.50 2.97
C ARG A 275 -4.71 5.87 3.36
N ALA A 276 -5.59 6.87 3.36
CA ALA A 276 -5.21 8.20 3.86
C ALA A 276 -4.91 8.12 5.36
N LEU A 277 -3.80 8.72 5.76
CA LEU A 277 -3.42 8.88 7.16
C LEU A 277 -3.78 10.31 7.60
N PRO A 278 -4.38 10.48 8.78
CA PRO A 278 -4.74 11.80 9.30
C PRO A 278 -3.49 12.65 9.58
N GLU A 279 -3.49 13.91 9.14
CA GLU A 279 -2.41 14.86 9.42
C GLU A 279 -2.62 15.63 10.73
N VAL A 280 -3.87 15.97 11.04
CA VAL A 280 -4.22 16.78 12.19
C VAL A 280 -4.65 15.89 13.33
N LEU A 281 -3.88 15.94 14.42
CA LEU A 281 -4.22 15.26 15.65
C LEU A 281 -5.34 16.04 16.38
N PRO A 282 -6.50 15.42 16.68
CA PRO A 282 -7.60 16.11 17.37
C PRO A 282 -7.21 16.58 18.78
N SER A 283 -7.95 17.51 19.39
CA SER A 283 -7.73 17.92 20.78
C SER A 283 -8.13 16.82 21.77
N MET A 284 -7.74 16.93 23.05
CA MET A 284 -8.15 15.95 24.07
C MET A 284 -9.67 15.90 24.22
N GLU A 285 -10.31 17.06 24.21
CA GLU A 285 -11.76 17.22 24.34
C GLU A 285 -12.48 16.60 23.14
N ALA A 286 -11.95 16.81 21.92
CA ALA A 286 -12.50 16.22 20.71
C ALA A 286 -12.39 14.69 20.70
N LEU A 287 -11.34 14.13 21.31
CA LEU A 287 -11.18 12.68 21.48
C LEU A 287 -12.04 12.11 22.61
N GLY A 288 -12.54 12.96 23.52
CA GLY A 288 -13.16 12.51 24.77
C GLY A 288 -12.16 11.85 25.72
N LEU A 289 -10.87 12.18 25.61
CA LEU A 289 -9.85 11.64 26.51
C LEU A 289 -9.99 12.26 27.90
N PRO A 290 -10.02 11.45 28.97
CA PRO A 290 -10.12 11.98 30.34
C PRO A 290 -8.89 12.78 30.78
N ASP A 291 -9.10 13.83 31.57
CA ASP A 291 -8.04 14.73 32.06
C ASP A 291 -6.92 14.02 32.81
N TRP A 292 -7.23 12.94 33.54
CA TRP A 292 -6.22 12.20 34.28
C TRP A 292 -5.10 11.64 33.38
N VAL A 293 -5.36 11.40 32.10
CA VAL A 293 -4.33 10.94 31.13
C VAL A 293 -3.21 11.96 31.00
N HIS A 294 -3.54 13.25 31.04
CA HIS A 294 -2.56 14.35 30.98
C HIS A 294 -1.56 14.25 32.14
N ASP A 295 -2.04 14.02 33.36
CA ASP A 295 -1.19 13.94 34.56
C ASP A 295 -0.19 12.78 34.49
N PHE A 296 -0.58 11.66 33.88
CA PHE A 296 0.32 10.52 33.65
C PHE A 296 1.32 10.78 32.54
N ALA A 297 0.92 11.45 31.46
CA ALA A 297 1.83 11.83 30.37
C ALA A 297 3.02 12.67 30.89
N LEU A 298 2.82 13.48 31.94
CA LEU A 298 3.87 14.31 32.53
C LEU A 298 4.79 13.58 33.53
N LYS A 299 4.57 12.29 33.82
CA LYS A 299 5.42 11.55 34.75
C LYS A 299 6.86 11.41 34.21
N PRO A 300 7.89 11.51 35.07
CA PRO A 300 9.28 11.45 34.62
C PRO A 300 9.65 10.06 34.07
N GLN A 301 9.12 8.99 34.68
CA GLN A 301 9.41 7.61 34.35
C GLN A 301 8.21 6.68 34.62
N GLY A 302 8.25 5.49 34.04
CA GLY A 302 7.26 4.42 34.23
C GLY A 302 6.65 3.97 32.91
N LEU A 303 5.68 3.06 32.95
CA LEU A 303 5.03 2.47 31.78
C LEU A 303 3.55 2.89 31.70
N ILE A 304 3.15 3.45 30.56
CA ILE A 304 1.76 3.74 30.20
C ILE A 304 1.36 2.82 29.05
N MET A 305 0.26 2.08 29.23
CA MET A 305 -0.26 1.18 28.20
C MET A 305 -1.63 1.66 27.71
N VAL A 306 -1.77 1.82 26.39
CA VAL A 306 -3.06 2.04 25.73
C VAL A 306 -3.52 0.73 25.12
N CYS A 307 -4.63 0.20 25.63
CA CYS A 307 -5.15 -1.11 25.28
C CYS A 307 -6.49 -1.01 24.54
N GLY A 308 -6.86 -2.08 23.85
CA GLY A 308 -8.09 -2.22 23.09
C GLY A 308 -7.86 -3.00 21.79
N PRO A 309 -8.92 -3.42 21.08
CA PRO A 309 -8.76 -4.12 19.80
C PRO A 309 -8.29 -3.20 18.66
N ALA A 310 -8.00 -3.79 17.51
CA ALA A 310 -7.70 -3.06 16.29
C ALA A 310 -8.85 -2.09 15.92
N GLY A 311 -8.51 -0.90 15.43
CA GLY A 311 -9.50 0.10 15.01
C GLY A 311 -10.15 0.92 16.14
N HIS A 312 -9.82 0.69 17.41
CA HIS A 312 -10.38 1.43 18.56
C HIS A 312 -9.53 2.63 19.02
N GLY A 313 -8.86 3.31 18.08
CA GLY A 313 -8.22 4.61 18.33
C GLY A 313 -6.95 4.60 19.20
N LYS A 314 -6.32 3.43 19.44
CA LYS A 314 -5.11 3.33 20.29
C LYS A 314 -3.97 4.23 19.81
N SER A 315 -3.61 4.14 18.53
CA SER A 315 -2.55 4.96 17.94
C SER A 315 -2.85 6.47 18.03
N THR A 316 -4.13 6.86 17.97
CA THR A 316 -4.55 8.26 18.12
C THR A 316 -4.38 8.75 19.56
N THR A 317 -4.73 7.93 20.55
CA THR A 317 -4.46 8.24 21.97
C THR A 317 -2.97 8.26 22.26
N LEU A 318 -2.20 7.29 21.73
CA LEU A 318 -0.74 7.27 21.84
C LEU A 318 -0.14 8.58 21.31
N ALA A 319 -0.51 8.97 20.09
CA ALA A 319 -0.07 10.23 19.49
C ALA A 319 -0.48 11.43 20.36
N LYS A 320 -1.68 11.45 20.93
CA LYS A 320 -2.09 12.53 21.85
C LYS A 320 -1.26 12.58 23.13
N ILE A 321 -0.91 11.44 23.71
CA ILE A 321 -0.01 11.40 24.88
C ILE A 321 1.37 11.97 24.50
N VAL A 322 1.91 11.58 23.35
CA VAL A 322 3.19 12.12 22.85
C VAL A 322 3.12 13.63 22.60
N ASP A 323 2.02 14.12 22.03
CA ASP A 323 1.77 15.53 21.79
C ASP A 323 1.72 16.34 23.10
N ILE A 324 1.02 15.82 24.13
CA ILE A 324 0.98 16.41 25.48
C ILE A 324 2.39 16.52 26.07
N ILE A 325 3.19 15.45 25.97
CA ILE A 325 4.58 15.44 26.45
C ILE A 325 5.39 16.51 25.72
N ASN A 326 5.26 16.58 24.40
CA ASN A 326 5.98 17.51 23.54
C ASN A 326 5.61 18.99 23.81
N ASP A 327 4.36 19.25 24.20
CA ASP A 327 3.88 20.59 24.56
C ASP A 327 4.32 21.06 25.95
N ASN A 328 4.64 20.14 26.87
CA ASN A 328 4.80 20.45 28.29
C ASN A 328 6.18 20.16 28.85
N ARG A 329 6.88 19.12 28.35
CA ARG A 329 8.21 18.74 28.80
C ARG A 329 9.29 19.31 27.86
N ARG A 330 10.54 19.29 28.34
CA ARG A 330 11.75 19.61 27.54
C ARG A 330 12.62 18.37 27.52
N CYS A 331 12.26 17.42 26.68
CA CYS A 331 12.87 16.10 26.70
C CYS A 331 13.14 15.55 25.29
N ASN A 332 13.88 14.45 25.21
CA ASN A 332 14.11 13.72 23.98
C ASN A 332 13.13 12.54 23.89
N ILE A 333 12.18 12.64 22.96
CA ILE A 333 11.18 11.61 22.68
C ILE A 333 11.66 10.81 21.46
N ILE A 334 11.71 9.49 21.59
CA ILE A 334 12.05 8.60 20.48
C ILE A 334 10.93 7.59 20.31
N SER A 335 10.35 7.52 19.10
CA SER A 335 9.33 6.53 18.75
C SER A 335 9.85 5.47 17.80
N LEU A 336 9.34 4.25 17.95
CA LEU A 336 9.49 3.13 17.04
C LEU A 336 8.09 2.68 16.62
N GLU A 337 7.76 2.80 15.33
CA GLU A 337 6.40 2.60 14.82
C GLU A 337 6.42 1.81 13.50
N ASP A 338 5.30 1.15 13.17
CA ASP A 338 5.16 0.31 11.97
C ASP A 338 3.74 0.40 11.36
N PRO A 339 3.50 1.34 10.43
CA PRO A 339 4.32 2.52 10.12
C PRO A 339 4.03 3.69 11.06
N VAL A 340 4.72 4.82 10.88
CA VAL A 340 4.45 6.05 11.65
C VAL A 340 3.09 6.64 11.22
N GLU A 341 2.10 6.67 12.13
CA GLU A 341 0.74 7.12 11.79
C GLU A 341 0.60 8.65 11.82
N TYR A 342 1.03 9.31 12.91
CA TYR A 342 0.97 10.76 13.09
C TYR A 342 2.38 11.35 13.12
N LEU A 343 2.59 12.46 12.40
CA LEU A 343 3.87 13.18 12.47
C LEU A 343 3.86 14.19 13.61
N HIS A 344 4.84 14.09 14.49
CA HIS A 344 5.06 15.03 15.56
C HIS A 344 6.19 16.00 15.18
N LYS A 345 5.83 17.26 14.98
CA LYS A 345 6.82 18.35 14.86
C LYS A 345 7.50 18.57 16.21
N HIS A 346 8.77 18.98 16.19
CA HIS A 346 9.44 19.43 17.41
C HIS A 346 8.70 20.64 18.01
N LYS A 347 8.56 20.67 19.34
CA LYS A 347 7.97 21.78 20.10
C LYS A 347 8.88 22.15 21.26
N LYS A 348 8.47 21.91 22.52
CA LYS A 348 9.38 22.06 23.67
C LYS A 348 10.32 20.86 23.80
N SER A 349 9.93 19.71 23.27
CA SER A 349 10.73 18.49 23.20
C SER A 349 11.23 18.22 21.78
N ASN A 350 12.32 17.46 21.71
CA ASN A 350 12.76 16.84 20.46
C ASN A 350 11.95 15.56 20.26
N VAL A 351 11.52 15.30 19.02
CA VAL A 351 10.72 14.11 18.68
C VAL A 351 11.32 13.44 17.47
N ASN A 352 11.91 12.26 17.68
CA ASN A 352 12.56 11.47 16.64
C ASN A 352 11.74 10.19 16.40
N GLN A 353 11.03 10.13 15.28
CA GLN A 353 10.19 8.98 14.93
C GLN A 353 10.95 8.06 13.98
N ARG A 354 11.00 6.77 14.31
CA ARG A 354 11.68 5.74 13.52
C ARG A 354 10.67 4.73 13.03
N GLU A 355 10.60 4.53 11.73
CA GLU A 355 9.74 3.55 11.09
C GLU A 355 10.46 2.21 10.90
N VAL A 356 9.81 1.11 11.29
CA VAL A 356 10.32 -0.25 11.07
C VAL A 356 10.28 -0.58 9.58
N GLY A 357 11.31 -1.25 9.08
CA GLY A 357 11.53 -1.52 7.65
C GLY A 357 12.14 -0.35 6.88
N ARG A 358 12.25 0.84 7.47
CA ARG A 358 12.81 2.05 6.83
C ARG A 358 13.98 2.65 7.61
N ASP A 359 13.77 3.03 8.87
CA ASP A 359 14.78 3.67 9.73
C ASP A 359 15.42 2.68 10.72
N CYS A 360 14.85 1.48 10.81
CA CYS A 360 15.39 0.32 11.49
C CYS A 360 14.84 -0.96 10.84
N GLU A 361 15.57 -2.07 10.94
CA GLU A 361 15.14 -3.34 10.32
C GLU A 361 13.97 -3.98 11.08
N THR A 362 14.07 -4.02 12.41
CA THR A 362 13.08 -4.65 13.29
C THR A 362 12.81 -3.81 14.54
N PHE A 363 11.67 -4.04 15.19
CA PHE A 363 11.38 -3.47 16.51
C PHE A 363 12.46 -3.81 17.54
N HIS A 364 12.95 -5.06 17.54
CA HIS A 364 13.98 -5.51 18.47
C HIS A 364 15.28 -4.71 18.33
N ASP A 365 15.78 -4.55 17.11
CA ASP A 365 17.02 -3.80 16.84
C ASP A 365 16.86 -2.31 17.13
N GLY A 366 15.69 -1.76 16.78
CA GLY A 366 15.28 -0.41 17.12
C GLY A 366 15.32 -0.14 18.62
N LEU A 367 14.67 -1.00 19.41
CA LEU A 367 14.61 -0.89 20.87
C LEU A 367 15.97 -1.12 21.53
N ARG A 368 16.77 -2.06 21.05
CA ARG A 368 18.11 -2.31 21.61
C ARG A 368 19.05 -1.12 21.39
N SER A 369 18.91 -0.42 20.27
CA SER A 369 19.72 0.76 19.95
C SER A 369 19.25 2.03 20.67
N ILE A 370 18.01 2.07 21.16
CA ILE A 370 17.39 3.29 21.70
C ILE A 370 18.13 3.86 22.92
N PHE A 371 18.70 3.01 23.78
CA PHE A 371 19.42 3.47 24.99
C PHE A 371 20.69 4.25 24.67
N ARG A 372 21.25 4.11 23.47
CA ARG A 372 22.40 4.91 23.01
C ARG A 372 22.01 6.25 22.38
N GLN A 373 20.71 6.54 22.31
CA GLN A 373 20.16 7.75 21.71
C GLN A 373 19.71 8.77 22.77
N SER A 374 20.05 8.52 24.05
CA SER A 374 19.69 9.35 25.20
C SER A 374 18.19 9.74 25.23
N PRO A 375 17.26 8.77 25.18
CA PRO A 375 15.83 9.07 25.30
C PRO A 375 15.49 9.43 26.75
N ASP A 376 14.55 10.35 26.92
CA ASP A 376 13.80 10.52 28.18
C ASP A 376 12.45 9.79 28.11
N VAL A 377 11.89 9.73 26.90
CA VAL A 377 10.60 9.12 26.60
C VAL A 377 10.77 8.17 25.42
N ILE A 378 10.36 6.92 25.62
CA ILE A 378 10.38 5.86 24.62
C ILE A 378 8.95 5.53 24.24
N VAL A 379 8.65 5.64 22.96
CA VAL A 379 7.34 5.33 22.40
C VAL A 379 7.46 4.10 21.54
N VAL A 380 6.65 3.08 21.83
CA VAL A 380 6.58 1.86 21.02
C VAL A 380 5.19 1.80 20.43
N GLY A 381 5.09 1.80 19.09
CA GLY A 381 3.80 1.84 18.40
C GLY A 381 2.88 0.73 18.89
N GLU A 382 3.37 -0.51 18.91
CA GLU A 382 2.67 -1.66 19.47
C GLU A 382 3.68 -2.69 20.00
N MET A 383 3.50 -3.15 21.25
CA MET A 383 4.29 -4.27 21.78
C MET A 383 3.57 -5.59 21.53
N ARG A 384 4.21 -6.49 20.78
CA ARG A 384 3.66 -7.81 20.41
C ARG A 384 4.39 -8.99 21.02
N ASP A 385 5.69 -8.84 21.28
CA ASP A 385 6.58 -9.94 21.65
C ASP A 385 7.24 -9.73 23.02
N LYS A 386 7.75 -10.84 23.55
CA LYS A 386 8.39 -10.94 24.86
C LYS A 386 9.59 -9.98 24.95
N GLU A 387 10.40 -9.93 23.91
CA GLU A 387 11.64 -9.18 23.85
C GLU A 387 11.38 -7.66 23.96
N SER A 388 10.35 -7.17 23.27
CA SER A 388 9.92 -5.76 23.34
C SER A 388 9.44 -5.41 24.74
N PHE A 389 8.61 -6.27 25.35
CA PHE A 389 8.17 -6.07 26.74
C PHE A 389 9.33 -6.08 27.73
N GLU A 390 10.30 -7.00 27.58
CA GLU A 390 11.47 -7.08 28.46
C GLU A 390 12.29 -5.78 28.41
N ILE A 391 12.54 -5.25 27.22
CA ILE A 391 13.27 -3.99 27.04
C ILE A 391 12.48 -2.80 27.60
N ALA A 392 11.17 -2.71 27.30
CA ALA A 392 10.30 -1.65 27.77
C ALA A 392 10.20 -1.62 29.30
N LEU A 393 10.01 -2.77 29.95
CA LEU A 393 9.94 -2.88 31.41
C LEU A 393 11.24 -2.45 32.08
N ARG A 394 12.39 -2.84 31.51
CA ARG A 394 13.69 -2.37 32.00
C ARG A 394 13.83 -0.86 31.86
N ALA A 395 13.51 -0.30 30.69
CA ALA A 395 13.59 1.14 30.44
C ALA A 395 12.70 1.94 31.42
N ALA A 396 11.45 1.50 31.59
CA ALA A 396 10.50 2.12 32.50
C ALA A 396 10.97 2.08 33.96
N ASN A 397 11.71 1.04 34.34
CA ASN A 397 12.30 0.89 35.68
C ASN A 397 13.61 1.68 35.85
N THR A 398 14.34 1.98 34.76
CA THR A 398 15.65 2.67 34.78
C THR A 398 15.57 4.16 34.44
N GLY A 399 14.42 4.80 34.68
CA GLY A 399 14.30 6.26 34.61
C GLY A 399 13.68 6.83 33.34
N HIS A 400 13.15 5.98 32.45
CA HIS A 400 12.49 6.41 31.22
C HIS A 400 10.98 6.38 31.38
N LEU A 401 10.26 7.30 30.72
CA LEU A 401 8.83 7.13 30.50
C LEU A 401 8.63 6.31 29.23
N VAL A 402 7.95 5.18 29.34
CA VAL A 402 7.62 4.31 28.20
C VAL A 402 6.12 4.39 27.94
N VAL A 403 5.74 4.64 26.70
CA VAL A 403 4.34 4.67 26.26
C VAL A 403 4.17 3.72 25.10
N SER A 404 3.19 2.83 25.17
CA SER A 404 2.95 1.86 24.10
C SER A 404 1.48 1.51 23.96
N THR A 405 1.11 1.01 22.78
CA THR A 405 -0.15 0.29 22.62
C THR A 405 0.03 -1.22 22.76
N VAL A 406 -1.05 -1.91 23.15
CA VAL A 406 -1.14 -3.37 23.13
C VAL A 406 -2.56 -3.79 22.73
N HIS A 407 -2.72 -4.92 22.04
CA HIS A 407 -4.04 -5.53 21.85
C HIS A 407 -4.40 -6.37 23.07
N ALA A 408 -5.41 -5.91 23.79
CA ALA A 408 -6.04 -6.62 24.89
C ALA A 408 -7.49 -6.13 25.02
N ASP A 409 -8.37 -6.98 25.54
CA ASP A 409 -9.78 -6.62 25.71
C ASP A 409 -10.00 -5.65 26.87
N ASN A 410 -9.15 -5.73 27.91
CA ASN A 410 -9.30 -4.95 29.13
C ASN A 410 -7.99 -4.78 29.92
N ALA A 411 -8.01 -3.92 30.95
CA ALA A 411 -6.82 -3.48 31.68
C ALA A 411 -6.18 -4.54 32.59
N THR A 412 -6.97 -5.49 33.10
CA THR A 412 -6.43 -6.60 33.91
C THR A 412 -5.89 -7.72 33.03
N GLY A 413 -6.56 -7.98 31.90
CA GLY A 413 -6.16 -9.01 30.94
C GLY A 413 -4.78 -8.75 30.35
N ILE A 414 -4.45 -7.48 30.08
CA ILE A 414 -3.10 -7.15 29.58
C ILE A 414 -2.00 -7.49 30.60
N ILE A 415 -2.23 -7.29 31.90
CA ILE A 415 -1.24 -7.59 32.93
C ILE A 415 -0.91 -9.08 32.93
N GLU A 416 -1.93 -9.94 32.88
CA GLU A 416 -1.75 -11.40 32.83
C GLU A 416 -1.15 -11.84 31.49
N GLN A 417 -1.61 -11.27 30.37
CA GLN A 417 -1.09 -11.59 29.05
C GLN A 417 0.42 -11.30 28.95
N VAL A 418 0.87 -10.14 29.45
CA VAL A 418 2.30 -9.79 29.48
C VAL A 418 3.10 -10.79 30.32
N ILE A 419 2.63 -11.16 31.51
CA ILE A 419 3.33 -12.13 32.37
C ILE A 419 3.39 -13.50 31.67
N ASN A 420 2.30 -13.93 31.04
CA ASN A 420 2.19 -15.24 30.38
C ASN A 420 2.99 -15.37 29.07
N MET A 421 3.50 -14.26 28.51
CA MET A 421 4.49 -14.31 27.41
C MET A 421 5.83 -14.89 27.85
N PHE A 422 6.11 -14.94 29.16
CA PHE A 422 7.38 -15.38 29.70
C PHE A 422 7.28 -16.81 30.26
N PRO A 423 8.36 -17.62 30.15
CA PRO A 423 8.44 -18.94 30.78
C PRO A 423 8.21 -18.86 32.30
N SER A 424 7.59 -19.89 32.89
CA SER A 424 7.17 -19.90 34.30
C SER A 424 8.25 -19.50 35.31
N HIS A 425 9.52 -19.86 35.07
CA HIS A 425 10.64 -19.50 35.94
C HIS A 425 10.98 -18.00 35.93
N GLN A 426 10.55 -17.24 34.91
CA GLN A 426 10.76 -15.78 34.78
C GLN A 426 9.53 -14.97 35.21
N GLN A 427 8.34 -15.58 35.30
CA GLN A 427 7.09 -14.87 35.54
C GLN A 427 7.08 -14.06 36.85
N ASN A 428 7.65 -14.59 37.93
CA ASN A 428 7.76 -13.87 39.21
C ASN A 428 8.59 -12.58 39.10
N LEU A 429 9.69 -12.64 38.35
CA LEU A 429 10.53 -11.46 38.09
C LEU A 429 9.78 -10.43 37.24
N ILE A 430 9.14 -10.87 36.16
CA ILE A 430 8.38 -9.99 35.25
C ILE A 430 7.20 -9.35 35.98
N ARG A 431 6.46 -10.10 36.78
CA ARG A 431 5.39 -9.59 37.63
C ARG A 431 5.88 -8.51 38.58
N SER A 432 7.04 -8.74 39.21
CA SER A 432 7.67 -7.75 40.09
C SER A 432 8.06 -6.48 39.33
N LEU A 433 8.71 -6.60 38.16
CA LEU A 433 9.09 -5.47 37.31
C LEU A 433 7.88 -4.71 36.78
N LEU A 434 6.86 -5.40 36.29
CA LEU A 434 5.62 -4.82 35.80
C LEU A 434 4.89 -4.08 36.92
N SER A 435 4.78 -4.67 38.12
CA SER A 435 4.18 -3.99 39.27
C SER A 435 4.95 -2.71 39.64
N ALA A 436 6.28 -2.70 39.52
CA ALA A 436 7.08 -1.54 39.88
C ALA A 436 6.96 -0.42 38.85
N SER A 437 6.99 -0.78 37.56
CA SER A 437 7.10 0.13 36.42
C SER A 437 5.77 0.64 35.88
N LEU A 438 4.69 -0.16 35.90
CA LEU A 438 3.37 0.24 35.38
C LEU A 438 2.84 1.47 36.14
N LEU A 439 2.37 2.46 35.39
CA LEU A 439 1.73 3.67 35.92
C LEU A 439 0.21 3.56 35.76
N CYS A 440 -0.24 3.33 34.54
CA CYS A 440 -1.66 3.21 34.22
C CYS A 440 -1.89 2.40 32.94
N THR A 441 -3.10 1.87 32.83
CA THR A 441 -3.62 1.29 31.59
C THR A 441 -4.91 2.02 31.21
N ILE A 442 -5.01 2.36 29.92
CA ILE A 442 -6.17 3.00 29.29
C ILE A 442 -6.77 1.96 28.32
N SER A 443 -7.82 1.23 28.71
CA SER A 443 -8.46 0.30 27.77
C SER A 443 -9.62 0.97 27.05
N GLN A 444 -9.61 0.93 25.72
CA GLN A 444 -10.46 1.77 24.88
C GLN A 444 -11.45 0.95 24.05
N ARG A 445 -12.67 1.49 23.92
CA ARG A 445 -13.64 1.13 22.88
C ARG A 445 -14.12 2.40 22.18
N LEU A 446 -14.40 2.27 20.89
CA LEU A 446 -15.00 3.32 20.07
C LEU A 446 -16.40 2.85 19.74
N ILE A 447 -17.39 3.64 20.14
CA ILE A 447 -18.81 3.30 20.03
C ILE A 447 -19.44 4.21 18.98
N PRO A 448 -20.27 3.69 18.07
CA PRO A 448 -21.07 4.53 17.17
C PRO A 448 -21.88 5.56 17.94
N ARG A 449 -21.81 6.82 17.50
CA ARG A 449 -22.63 7.88 18.09
C ARG A 449 -24.09 7.70 17.68
N GLN A 450 -25.00 8.02 18.60
CA GLN A 450 -26.45 7.94 18.33
C GLN A 450 -26.89 8.87 17.19
N ASP A 451 -26.19 9.99 17.00
CA ASP A 451 -26.43 10.95 15.91
C ASP A 451 -25.95 10.46 14.53
N GLY A 452 -25.29 9.28 14.46
CA GLY A 452 -24.71 8.71 13.25
C GLY A 452 -23.46 9.44 12.74
N LYS A 453 -22.97 10.46 13.45
CA LYS A 453 -21.84 11.31 13.03
C LYS A 453 -20.52 10.84 13.62
N GLY A 454 -20.17 9.58 13.35
CA GLY A 454 -18.88 8.99 13.73
C GLY A 454 -18.92 8.22 15.04
N LEU A 455 -17.81 8.27 15.77
CA LEU A 455 -17.54 7.41 16.93
C LEU A 455 -17.26 8.26 18.18
N VAL A 456 -17.52 7.69 19.36
CA VAL A 456 -17.17 8.27 20.67
C VAL A 456 -16.35 7.27 21.48
N LEU A 457 -15.38 7.79 22.24
CA LEU A 457 -14.47 7.00 23.06
C LEU A 457 -15.10 6.62 24.41
N ALA A 458 -15.08 5.34 24.73
CA ALA A 458 -15.32 4.80 26.07
C ALA A 458 -14.00 4.23 26.62
N VAL A 459 -13.72 4.51 27.90
CA VAL A 459 -12.44 4.15 28.53
C VAL A 459 -12.67 3.40 29.84
N GLU A 460 -11.98 2.28 30.00
CA GLU A 460 -11.71 1.68 31.31
C GLU A 460 -10.39 2.24 31.86
N LYS A 461 -10.45 2.72 33.09
CA LYS A 461 -9.33 3.34 33.80
C LYS A 461 -8.68 2.31 34.73
N PHE A 462 -7.37 2.19 34.66
CA PHE A 462 -6.58 1.48 35.67
C PHE A 462 -5.34 2.30 36.06
N ILE A 463 -5.21 2.65 37.33
CA ILE A 463 -4.05 3.34 37.91
C ILE A 463 -3.34 2.37 38.86
N ASN A 464 -2.03 2.20 38.66
CA ASN A 464 -1.23 1.27 39.45
C ASN A 464 -0.73 1.90 40.77
N SER A 465 -1.66 2.10 41.70
CA SER A 465 -1.38 2.55 43.07
C SER A 465 -0.63 1.50 43.91
N TYR A 466 -0.22 1.83 45.13
CA TYR A 466 0.43 0.88 46.04
C TYR A 466 -0.40 -0.41 46.24
N ARG A 467 -1.73 -0.27 46.36
CA ARG A 467 -2.64 -1.41 46.49
C ARG A 467 -2.65 -2.29 45.24
N MET A 468 -2.74 -1.68 44.05
CA MET A 468 -2.69 -2.42 42.78
C MET A 468 -1.35 -3.13 42.58
N LYS A 469 -0.24 -2.47 42.94
CA LYS A 469 1.09 -3.06 42.86
C LYS A 469 1.16 -4.36 43.66
N ASN A 470 0.59 -4.38 44.87
CA ASN A 470 0.57 -5.58 45.70
C ASN A 470 -0.33 -6.67 45.10
N LEU A 471 -1.51 -6.32 44.59
CA LEU A 471 -2.38 -7.29 43.90
C LEU A 471 -1.69 -7.93 42.68
N ILE A 472 -0.95 -7.14 41.90
CA ILE A 472 -0.16 -7.66 40.77
C ILE A 472 0.94 -8.61 41.30
N ARG A 473 1.72 -8.20 42.30
CA ARG A 473 2.83 -9.01 42.87
C ARG A 473 2.37 -10.34 43.47
N GLU A 474 1.21 -10.33 44.12
CA GLU A 474 0.64 -11.50 44.80
C GLU A 474 -0.22 -12.38 43.87
N GLU A 475 -0.23 -12.12 42.56
CA GLU A 475 -1.00 -12.90 41.58
C GLU A 475 -2.52 -12.86 41.83
N LYS A 476 -3.01 -11.73 42.35
CA LYS A 476 -4.42 -11.47 42.66
C LYS A 476 -5.06 -10.47 41.70
N THR A 477 -4.57 -10.40 40.46
CA THR A 477 -5.07 -9.47 39.43
C THR A 477 -6.56 -9.67 39.13
N HIS A 478 -7.05 -10.91 39.15
CA HIS A 478 -8.47 -11.24 39.01
C HIS A 478 -9.37 -10.58 40.08
N MET A 479 -8.84 -10.31 41.28
CA MET A 479 -9.59 -9.66 42.36
C MET A 479 -9.86 -8.18 42.08
N ILE A 480 -9.10 -7.54 41.18
CA ILE A 480 -9.26 -6.12 40.84
C ILE A 480 -10.67 -5.87 40.31
N ARG A 481 -11.16 -6.73 39.39
CA ARG A 481 -12.51 -6.60 38.82
C ARG A 481 -13.61 -6.92 39.81
N THR A 482 -13.44 -7.96 40.62
CA THR A 482 -14.49 -8.42 41.56
C THR A 482 -14.62 -7.49 42.76
N GLN A 483 -13.53 -6.89 43.22
CA GLN A 483 -13.54 -5.99 44.38
C GLN A 483 -13.88 -4.54 44.03
N MET A 484 -13.76 -4.14 42.76
CA MET A 484 -13.99 -2.76 42.31
C MET A 484 -15.16 -2.69 41.32
N GLN A 485 -16.29 -3.26 41.75
CA GLN A 485 -17.57 -3.16 41.05
C GLN A 485 -18.19 -1.75 41.16
N THR A 486 -17.74 -0.95 42.13
CA THR A 486 -18.03 0.48 42.25
C THR A 486 -16.90 1.30 41.63
N ALA A 487 -17.25 2.46 41.05
CA ALA A 487 -16.26 3.34 40.43
C ALA A 487 -15.34 3.94 41.50
N GLY A 488 -14.07 3.55 41.49
CA GLY A 488 -13.06 4.07 42.40
C GLY A 488 -12.11 5.07 41.75
N GLU A 489 -11.28 5.75 42.55
CA GLU A 489 -10.25 6.63 42.02
C GLU A 489 -9.21 5.87 41.19
N GLU A 490 -8.88 4.64 41.59
CA GLU A 490 -7.79 3.85 41.02
C GLU A 490 -8.25 2.98 39.84
N PHE A 491 -9.51 2.53 39.82
CA PHE A 491 -10.06 1.69 38.77
C PHE A 491 -11.51 2.09 38.47
N VAL A 492 -11.82 2.26 37.18
CA VAL A 492 -13.18 2.52 36.70
C VAL A 492 -13.45 1.54 35.56
N PRO A 493 -14.36 0.56 35.74
CA PRO A 493 -14.75 -0.37 34.69
C PRO A 493 -15.28 0.35 33.43
N LEU A 494 -15.10 -0.27 32.27
CA LEU A 494 -15.62 0.24 31.00
C LEU A 494 -17.13 0.56 31.07
N ASP A 495 -17.88 -0.28 31.79
CA ASP A 495 -19.31 -0.18 32.03
C ASP A 495 -19.76 1.22 32.50
N PHE A 496 -18.98 1.88 33.35
CA PHE A 496 -19.32 3.21 33.85
C PHE A 496 -19.14 4.29 32.78
N SER A 497 -18.11 4.16 31.93
CA SER A 497 -17.90 5.05 30.79
C SER A 497 -19.03 4.89 29.77
N LEU A 498 -19.46 3.65 29.49
CA LEU A 498 -20.58 3.36 28.59
C LEU A 498 -21.92 3.87 29.15
N ALA A 499 -22.17 3.66 30.44
CA ALA A 499 -23.36 4.15 31.12
C ALA A 499 -23.44 5.69 31.13
N ASP A 500 -22.31 6.38 31.35
CA ASP A 500 -22.22 7.84 31.25
C ASP A 500 -22.58 8.33 29.84
N LEU A 501 -21.95 7.76 28.81
CA LEU A 501 -22.21 8.10 27.41
C LEU A 501 -23.68 7.88 27.03
N TYR A 502 -24.29 6.78 27.48
CA TYR A 502 -25.71 6.51 27.27
C TYR A 502 -26.59 7.56 27.99
N SER A 503 -26.30 7.86 29.25
CA SER A 503 -27.07 8.84 30.03
C SER A 503 -27.05 10.26 29.44
N ARG A 504 -25.99 10.60 28.70
CA ARG A 504 -25.84 11.86 27.96
C ARG A 504 -26.47 11.83 26.56
N GLY A 505 -27.04 10.69 26.14
CA GLY A 505 -27.59 10.51 24.80
C GLY A 505 -26.52 10.47 23.70
N ALA A 506 -25.27 10.13 24.03
CA ALA A 506 -24.19 10.06 23.04
C ALA A 506 -24.21 8.75 22.24
N VAL A 507 -24.73 7.66 22.82
CA VAL A 507 -24.76 6.31 22.25
C VAL A 507 -26.13 5.66 22.47
N SER A 508 -26.50 4.71 21.61
CA SER A 508 -27.71 3.90 21.78
C SER A 508 -27.56 2.90 22.95
N PHE A 509 -28.70 2.40 23.46
CA PHE A 509 -28.68 1.34 24.47
C PHE A 509 -28.04 0.07 23.90
N GLU A 510 -28.39 -0.30 22.66
CA GLU A 510 -27.88 -1.51 22.01
C GLU A 510 -26.36 -1.46 21.80
N ASP A 511 -25.83 -0.32 21.33
CA ASP A 511 -24.40 -0.20 21.08
C ASP A 511 -23.59 -0.12 22.38
N ALA A 512 -24.13 0.48 23.44
CA ALA A 512 -23.49 0.46 24.76
C ALA A 512 -23.48 -0.95 25.37
N ALA A 513 -24.63 -1.63 25.38
CA ALA A 513 -24.79 -2.95 26.02
C ALA A 513 -23.89 -4.04 25.41
N ARG A 514 -23.52 -3.93 24.13
CA ARG A 514 -22.63 -4.89 23.43
C ARG A 514 -21.26 -5.09 24.09
N TYR A 515 -20.76 -4.08 24.79
CA TYR A 515 -19.40 -4.09 25.35
C TYR A 515 -19.38 -4.08 26.88
N MET A 516 -20.55 -4.23 27.53
CA MET A 516 -20.64 -4.20 28.98
C MET A 516 -20.57 -5.59 29.59
N GLU A 517 -19.87 -5.70 30.71
CA GLU A 517 -19.84 -6.93 31.50
C GLU A 517 -21.09 -7.05 32.39
N ASN A 518 -21.60 -5.91 32.89
CA ASN A 518 -22.79 -5.82 33.73
C ASN A 518 -23.81 -4.82 33.16
N ILE A 519 -24.75 -5.35 32.39
CA ILE A 519 -25.86 -4.57 31.79
C ILE A 519 -26.72 -3.86 32.86
N GLY A 520 -26.77 -4.37 34.11
CA GLY A 520 -27.50 -3.73 35.20
C GLY A 520 -27.01 -2.30 35.50
N THR A 521 -25.75 -1.99 35.19
CA THR A 521 -25.18 -0.64 35.33
C THR A 521 -25.86 0.37 34.39
N LEU A 522 -26.22 -0.03 33.16
CA LEU A 522 -26.99 0.79 32.22
C LEU A 522 -28.40 1.10 32.74
N GLN A 523 -29.06 0.10 33.32
CA GLN A 523 -30.41 0.26 33.86
C GLN A 523 -30.45 1.30 34.98
N LYS A 524 -29.47 1.29 35.88
CA LYS A 524 -29.35 2.32 36.93
C LYS A 524 -29.09 3.72 36.35
N ALA A 525 -28.24 3.83 35.33
CA ALA A 525 -27.91 5.09 34.67
C ALA A 525 -29.05 5.70 33.84
N SER A 526 -30.05 4.91 33.44
CA SER A 526 -31.26 5.39 32.73
C SER A 526 -32.15 6.31 33.59
N THR A 527 -31.91 6.37 34.91
CA THR A 527 -32.55 7.34 35.79
C THR A 527 -31.54 8.44 36.14
N ARG A 528 -31.83 9.70 35.79
CA ARG A 528 -30.92 10.86 35.98
C ARG A 528 -30.42 11.04 37.42
N ASN A 529 -31.19 10.57 38.41
CA ASN A 529 -30.82 10.55 39.85
C ASN A 529 -29.96 9.33 40.27
N GLY A 530 -29.95 8.24 39.49
CA GLY A 530 -29.18 7.02 39.80
C GLY A 530 -27.69 7.13 39.46
N TYR A 531 -27.32 7.97 38.49
CA TYR A 531 -25.92 8.11 38.05
C TYR A 531 -25.03 8.85 39.08
N MET A 532 -25.55 9.92 39.70
CA MET A 532 -24.84 10.60 40.81
C MET A 532 -24.69 9.68 42.02
N ALA A 533 -25.74 8.93 42.36
CA ALA A 533 -25.72 7.95 43.45
C ALA A 533 -24.75 6.78 43.20
N ALA A 534 -24.44 6.44 41.94
CA ALA A 534 -23.51 5.37 41.58
C ALA A 534 -22.04 5.82 41.49
N ARG A 535 -21.76 7.14 41.49
CA ARG A 535 -20.39 7.68 41.63
C ARG A 535 -20.01 7.94 43.09
N GLU A 536 -20.99 8.15 43.96
CA GLU A 536 -20.80 8.52 45.37
C GLU A 536 -20.90 7.34 46.35
N GLY A 537 -21.31 6.16 45.89
CA GLY A 537 -21.35 4.91 46.67
C GLY A 537 -20.41 3.86 46.12
#